data_AF-A0A1Y4U0K1-F1
#
_entry.id   AF-A0A1Y4U0K1-F1
#
_cell.length_a   1.000
_cell.length_b   1.000
_cell.length_c   1.000
_cell.angle_alpha   90.00
_cell.angle_beta   90.00
_cell.angle_gamma   90.00
#
_symmetry.space_group_name_H-M   'P 1'
#
loop_
_entity.id
_entity.type
_entity.pdbx_description
1 polymer ?
#
loop_
_entity_poly.entity_id
_entity_poly.type
_entity_poly.pdbx_seq_one_letter_code
_entity_poly.pdbx_strand_id
1 'polypeptide(L)' 'MSREEKKNASQKKEDRDNQSIIDSYDYISGAASAGDCTGLIPSGPVSEAERESYQDLYAYQYLPPKFPPKKK' A
#
# COMPACT_ATOMS: atom_id res chain seq x y z
N MET A 1 30.20 14.91 -39.90
CA MET A 1 29.47 14.82 -38.61
C MET A 1 29.97 15.95 -37.71
N SER A 2 29.26 17.08 -37.74
CA SER A 2 29.50 18.27 -36.91
C SER A 2 29.41 17.92 -35.43
N ARG A 3 30.12 18.68 -34.59
CA ARG A 3 30.18 18.47 -33.13
C ARG A 3 28.79 18.58 -32.47
N GLU A 4 27.88 19.33 -33.08
CA GLU A 4 26.48 19.47 -32.65
C GLU A 4 25.64 18.22 -32.94
N GLU A 5 25.82 17.59 -34.11
CA GLU A 5 25.12 16.36 -34.46
C GLU A 5 25.48 15.21 -33.51
N LYS A 6 26.75 15.17 -33.06
CA LYS A 6 27.23 14.20 -32.07
C LYS A 6 26.62 14.42 -30.68
N LYS A 7 26.41 15.68 -30.27
CA LYS A 7 25.77 16.02 -28.98
C LYS A 7 24.29 15.64 -28.98
N ASN A 8 23.56 16.00 -30.03
CA ASN A 8 22.14 15.67 -30.17
C ASN A 8 21.90 14.15 -30.24
N ALA A 9 22.81 13.40 -30.87
CA ALA A 9 22.74 11.93 -30.90
C ALA A 9 23.02 11.29 -29.53
N SER A 10 23.90 11.89 -28.71
CA SER A 10 24.17 11.44 -27.33
C SER A 10 22.96 11.68 -26.44
N GLN A 11 22.41 12.90 -26.45
CA GLN A 11 21.20 13.23 -25.69
C GLN A 11 20.02 12.34 -26.06
N LYS A 12 19.79 12.09 -27.36
CA LYS A 12 18.72 11.19 -27.83
C LYS A 12 18.92 9.73 -27.40
N LYS A 13 20.17 9.31 -27.12
CA LYS A 13 20.43 7.99 -26.52
C LYS A 13 20.07 8.00 -25.04
N GLU A 14 20.56 8.99 -24.31
CA GLU A 14 20.29 9.17 -22.87
C GLU A 14 18.79 9.27 -22.58
N ASP A 15 18.03 10.02 -23.39
CA ASP A 15 16.57 10.14 -23.25
C ASP A 15 15.83 8.81 -23.47
N ARG A 16 16.29 7.99 -24.41
CA ARG A 16 15.71 6.65 -24.65
C ARG A 16 16.03 5.69 -23.51
N ASP A 17 17.25 5.75 -22.98
CA ASP A 17 17.66 4.92 -21.84
C ASP A 17 16.86 5.31 -20.59
N ASN A 18 16.65 6.61 -20.35
CA ASN A 18 15.80 7.12 -19.26
C ASN A 18 14.35 6.64 -19.39
N GLN A 19 13.78 6.67 -20.59
CA GLN A 19 12.43 6.14 -20.81
C GLN A 19 12.35 4.64 -20.51
N SER A 20 13.36 3.85 -20.91
CA SER A 20 13.39 2.41 -20.61
C SER A 20 13.43 2.11 -19.11
N ILE A 21 14.11 2.94 -18.33
CA ILE A 21 14.16 2.84 -16.86
C ILE A 21 12.77 3.13 -16.30
N ILE A 22 12.11 4.22 -16.74
CA ILE A 22 10.76 4.59 -16.30
C ILE A 22 9.75 3.48 -16.62
N ASP A 23 9.78 2.96 -17.85
CA ASP A 23 8.88 1.89 -18.30
C ASP A 23 9.07 0.60 -17.49
N SER A 24 10.29 0.32 -17.01
CA SER A 24 10.58 -0.84 -16.16
C SER A 24 9.99 -0.73 -14.74
N TYR A 25 9.64 0.47 -14.29
CA TYR A 25 9.06 0.73 -12.97
C TYR A 25 7.53 0.93 -12.99
N ASP A 26 6.86 0.72 -14.13
CA ASP A 26 5.41 0.89 -14.25
C ASP A 26 4.58 -0.15 -13.45
N TYR A 27 5.22 -1.22 -12.96
CA TYR A 27 4.61 -2.14 -12.00
C TYR A 27 4.21 -1.45 -10.67
N ILE A 28 4.90 -0.37 -10.28
CA ILE A 28 4.58 0.38 -9.05
C ILE A 28 3.28 1.18 -9.20
N SER A 29 2.95 1.62 -10.41
CA SER A 29 1.71 2.33 -10.73
C SER A 29 0.46 1.51 -10.35
N GLY A 30 0.55 0.17 -10.40
CA GLY A 30 -0.50 -0.76 -9.97
C GLY A 30 -0.30 -1.38 -8.58
N ALA A 31 0.82 -1.09 -7.90
CA ALA A 31 1.13 -1.64 -6.57
C ALA A 31 0.35 -0.96 -5.44
N ALA A 32 -0.29 0.18 -5.72
CA ALA A 32 -1.35 0.75 -4.89
C ALA A 32 -2.64 -0.07 -5.04
N SER A 33 -2.59 -1.34 -4.66
CA SER A 33 -3.80 -2.10 -4.40
C SER A 33 -4.57 -1.38 -3.30
N ALA A 34 -5.85 -1.08 -3.53
CA ALA A 34 -6.77 -0.57 -2.52
C ALA A 34 -7.04 -1.59 -1.39
N GLY A 35 -6.29 -2.68 -1.34
CA GLY A 35 -6.19 -3.57 -0.20
C GLY A 35 -5.54 -2.82 0.96
N ASP A 36 -6.40 -2.26 1.80
CA ASP A 36 -6.16 -1.70 3.12
C ASP A 36 -4.94 -2.32 3.86
N CYS A 37 -3.76 -1.75 3.61
CA CYS A 37 -2.54 -2.01 4.37
C CYS A 37 -2.22 -0.80 5.26
N THR A 38 -3.24 -0.10 5.79
CA THR A 38 -3.02 1.08 6.63
C THR A 38 -2.48 0.72 8.02
N GLY A 39 -2.47 -0.57 8.38
CA GLY A 39 -2.14 -0.99 9.75
C GLY A 39 -3.09 -0.38 10.79
N LEU A 40 -4.20 0.22 10.35
CA LEU A 40 -5.24 0.73 11.21
C LEU A 40 -6.05 -0.46 11.71
N ILE A 41 -6.42 -0.41 12.99
CA ILE A 41 -7.36 -1.38 13.54
C ILE A 41 -8.65 -1.28 12.71
N PRO A 42 -9.19 -2.39 12.18
CA PRO A 42 -10.43 -2.36 11.43
C PRO A 42 -11.51 -1.71 12.29
N SER A 43 -12.38 -0.92 11.65
CA SER A 43 -13.53 -0.35 12.33
C SER A 43 -14.32 -1.44 13.05
N GLY A 44 -14.87 -1.10 14.22
CA GLY A 44 -15.77 -2.00 14.91
C GLY A 44 -16.97 -2.41 14.03
N PRO A 45 -17.62 -3.54 14.35
CA PRO A 45 -18.72 -4.04 13.56
C PRO A 45 -19.86 -3.02 13.46
N VAL A 46 -20.45 -2.92 12.27
CA VAL A 46 -21.47 -1.89 11.97
C VAL A 46 -22.85 -2.29 12.49
N SER A 47 -23.10 -3.59 12.66
CA SER A 47 -24.36 -4.13 13.14
C SER A 47 -24.17 -5.30 14.11
N GLU A 48 -25.21 -5.63 14.87
CA GLU A 48 -25.20 -6.76 15.80
C GLU A 48 -25.12 -8.11 15.07
N ALA A 49 -25.80 -8.25 13.93
CA ALA A 49 -25.74 -9.44 13.10
C ALA A 49 -24.33 -9.70 12.54
N GLU A 50 -23.64 -8.63 12.12
CA GLU A 50 -22.25 -8.72 11.68
C GLU A 50 -21.33 -9.15 12.82
N ARG A 51 -21.50 -8.57 14.01
CA ARG A 51 -20.76 -8.96 15.22
C ARG A 51 -20.94 -10.43 15.57
N GLU A 52 -22.16 -10.96 15.48
CA GLU A 52 -22.46 -12.37 15.73
C GLU A 52 -21.79 -13.29 14.70
N SER A 53 -21.89 -12.93 13.41
CA SER A 53 -21.19 -13.68 12.35
C SER A 53 -19.67 -13.73 12.55
N TYR A 54 -19.05 -12.65 13.05
CA TYR A 54 -17.62 -12.66 13.37
C TYR A 54 -17.26 -13.51 14.61
N GLN A 55 -18.17 -13.61 15.59
CA GLN A 55 -18.00 -14.46 16.78
C GLN A 55 -18.13 -15.95 16.45
N ASP A 56 -18.91 -16.30 15.43
CA ASP A 56 -18.98 -17.68 14.94
C ASP A 56 -17.68 -18.10 14.23
N LEU A 57 -17.02 -17.16 13.53
CA LEU A 57 -15.74 -17.41 12.85
C LEU A 57 -14.57 -17.53 13.84
N TYR A 58 -14.60 -16.72 14.89
CA TYR A 58 -13.62 -16.74 15.95
C TYR A 58 -14.34 -16.80 17.29
N ALA A 59 -14.23 -17.93 17.99
CA ALA A 59 -14.64 -18.07 19.39
C ALA A 59 -13.74 -17.24 20.35
N TYR A 60 -13.39 -16.02 19.95
CA TYR A 60 -12.63 -15.06 20.71
C TYR A 60 -13.61 -14.31 21.61
N GLN A 61 -13.88 -14.88 22.78
CA GLN A 61 -14.55 -14.15 23.84
C GLN A 61 -13.62 -13.01 24.29
N TYR A 62 -13.98 -11.76 23.98
CA TYR A 62 -13.28 -10.59 24.51
C TYR A 62 -13.46 -10.57 26.04
N LEU A 63 -12.49 -11.11 26.79
CA LEU A 63 -12.44 -10.90 28.22
C LEU A 63 -11.79 -9.53 28.45
N PRO A 64 -12.46 -8.61 29.15
CA PRO A 64 -11.81 -7.36 29.54
C PRO A 64 -10.52 -7.70 30.32
N PRO A 65 -9.44 -6.93 30.11
CA PRO A 65 -8.20 -7.16 30.83
C PRO A 65 -8.50 -7.16 32.33
N LYS A 66 -8.06 -8.21 33.04
CA LYS A 66 -8.28 -8.38 34.49
C LYS A 66 -7.57 -7.31 35.35
N PHE A 67 -7.01 -6.28 34.74
CA PHE A 67 -6.30 -5.21 35.41
C PHE A 67 -7.26 -4.04 35.63
N PRO A 68 -7.42 -3.57 36.88
CA PRO A 68 -8.22 -2.38 37.12
C PRO A 68 -7.64 -1.21 36.34
N PRO A 69 -8.49 -0.31 35.79
CA PRO A 69 -8.01 0.88 35.11
C PRO A 69 -7.10 1.66 36.06
N LYS A 70 -5.88 1.97 35.62
CA LYS A 70 -4.98 2.85 36.38
C LYS A 70 -5.69 4.20 36.51
N LYS A 71 -5.99 4.60 37.74
CA LYS A 71 -6.52 5.94 38.04
C LYS A 71 -5.46 6.95 37.57
N LYS A 72 -5.89 7.94 36.79
CA LYS A 72 -5.08 9.08 36.39
C LYS A 72 -4.79 9.97 37.59
#